data_AF-A0A1A8DWG9-F1
#
_entry.id   AF-A0A1A8DWG9-F1
#
_cell.length_a   1.000
_cell.length_b   1.000
_cell.length_c   1.000
_cell.angle_alpha   90.00
_cell.angle_beta   90.00
_cell.angle_gamma   90.00
#
_symmetry.space_group_name_H-M   'P 1'
#
loop_
_entity.id
_entity.type
_entity.pdbx_description
1 polymer ?
#
loop_
_entity_poly.entity_id
_entity_poly.type
_entity_poly.pdbx_seq_one_letter_code
_entity_poly.pdbx_strand_id
1 'polypeptide(L)' 'MKVTVCFGRTRVVVPCGDGNIKVHSLIQQAVMRYK' A
#
# COMPACT_ATOMS: atom_id res chain seq x y z
N MET A 1 -2.21 -11.49 -2.44
CA MET A 1 -1.20 -10.93 -1.52
C MET A 1 -1.63 -9.55 -1.02
N LYS A 2 -1.38 -9.23 0.25
CA LYS A 2 -1.63 -7.90 0.83
C LYS A 2 -0.43 -7.49 1.68
N VAL A 3 -0.12 -6.20 1.71
CA VAL A 3 0.97 -5.64 2.49
C VAL A 3 0.45 -4.53 3.40
N THR A 4 1.16 -4.28 4.49
CA THR A 4 0.85 -3.16 5.38
C THR A 4 1.91 -2.08 5.18
N VAL A 5 1.47 -0.87 4.87
CA VAL A 5 2.33 0.30 4.73
C VAL A 5 2.15 1.19 5.96
N CYS A 6 3.25 1.64 6.54
CA CYS A 6 3.23 2.52 7.71
C CYS A 6 3.49 3.97 7.29
N PHE A 7 2.52 4.85 7.56
CA PHE A 7 2.64 6.31 7.50
C PHE A 7 2.78 6.84 8.93
N GLY A 8 4.01 6.90 9.43
CA GLY A 8 4.28 7.21 10.83
C GLY A 8 3.62 6.18 11.76
N ARG A 9 2.63 6.62 12.55
CA ARG A 9 1.87 5.74 13.46
C ARG A 9 0.68 5.04 12.78
N THR A 10 0.24 5.56 11.63
CA THR A 10 -0.93 5.04 10.92
C THR A 10 -0.50 3.89 10.01
N ARG A 11 -1.24 2.79 10.05
CA ARG A 11 -0.97 1.60 9.24
C ARG A 11 -2.10 1.41 8.25
N VAL A 12 -1.75 1.23 6.99
CA VAL A 12 -2.70 1.11 5.88
C VAL A 12 -2.46 -0.21 5.18
N VAL A 13 -3.51 -1.00 5.03
CA VAL A 13 -3.44 -2.26 4.28
C VAL A 13 -3.66 -1.98 2.80
N VAL A 14 -2.70 -2.39 1.98
CA VAL A 14 -2.77 -2.28 0.52
C VAL A 14 -2.89 -3.68 -0.09
N PRO A 15 -3.97 -3.98 -0.81
CA PRO A 15 -4.08 -5.21 -1.58
C PRO A 15 -3.19 -5.13 -2.82
N CYS A 16 -2.33 -6.13 -3.03
CA CYS A 16 -1.36 -6.16 -4.13
C CYS A 16 -1.71 -7.18 -5.21
N GLY A 17 -2.92 -7.76 -5.21
CA GLY A 17 -3.29 -8.83 -6.13
C GLY A 17 -2.31 -10.01 -6.05
N ASP A 18 -1.65 -10.34 -7.15
CA ASP A 18 -0.67 -11.42 -7.27
C ASP A 18 0.74 -11.05 -6.77
N GLY A 19 0.95 -9.81 -6.30
CA GLY A 19 2.24 -9.34 -5.81
C GLY A 19 3.19 -8.81 -6.89
N ASN A 20 2.82 -8.92 -8.18
CA ASN A 20 3.56 -8.34 -9.30
C ASN A 20 3.20 -6.86 -9.55
N ILE A 21 3.22 -6.04 -8.49
CA ILE A 21 2.97 -4.60 -8.56
C ILE A 21 4.27 -3.83 -8.36
N LYS A 22 4.48 -2.78 -9.16
CA LYS A 22 5.63 -1.89 -8.95
C LYS A 22 5.48 -1.12 -7.64
N VAL A 23 6.62 -0.89 -6.96
CA VAL A 23 6.66 -0.11 -5.71
C VAL A 23 6.02 1.28 -5.88
N HIS A 24 6.20 1.93 -7.03
CA HIS A 24 5.57 3.21 -7.33
C HIS A 24 4.03 3.14 -7.28
N SER A 25 3.42 2.14 -7.92
CA SER A 25 1.96 1.95 -7.90
C SER A 25 1.45 1.54 -6.52
N LEU A 26 2.22 0.76 -5.77
CA LEU A 26 1.91 0.42 -4.39
C LEU A 26 1.86 1.66 -3.50
N ILE A 27 2.83 2.58 -3.66
CA ILE A 27 2.86 3.85 -2.93
C ILE A 27 1.65 4.71 -3.31
N GLN A 28 1.30 4.83 -4.60
CA GLN A 28 0.10 5.56 -5.01
C GLN A 28 -1.17 4.99 -4.35
N GLN A 29 -1.31 3.67 -4.32
CA GLN A 29 -2.44 3.00 -3.66
C GLN A 29 -2.45 3.15 -2.13
N ALA A 30 -1.27 3.23 -1.51
CA ALA A 30 -1.12 3.46 -0.08
C ALA A 30 -1.51 4.90 0.27
N VAL A 31 -1.04 5.89 -0.50
CA VAL A 31 -1.34 7.31 -0.32
C VAL A 31 -2.83 7.58 -0.54
N MET A 32 -3.46 6.97 -1.55
CA MET A 32 -4.91 7.10 -1.77
C MET A 32 -5.75 6.62 -0.58
N ARG A 33 -5.27 5.61 0.16
CA ARG A 33 -5.95 5.03 1.33
C ARG A 33 -5.59 5.70 2.66
N TYR A 34 -4.56 6.53 2.69
CA TYR A 34 -4.12 7.25 3.88
C TYR A 34 -4.91 8.55 4.12
N LYS A 35 -5.74 9.00 3.16
CA LYS A 35 -6.72 10.09 3.39
C LYS A 35 -7.66 9.74 4.55
#